data_AF-B0CWG0-F1
#
_entry.id   AF-B0CWG0-F1
#
_cell.length_a   1.000
_cell.length_b   1.000
_cell.length_c   1.000
_cell.angle_alpha   90.00
_cell.angle_beta   90.00
_cell.angle_gamma   90.00
#
_symmetry.space_group_name_H-M   'P 1'
#
loop_
_entity.id
_entity.type
_entity.pdbx_description
1 polymer ?
#
loop_
_entity_poly.entity_id
_entity_poly.type
_entity_poly.pdbx_seq_one_letter_code
_entity_poly.pdbx_strand_id
1 'polypeptide(L)'
;MVKSWYLLFWKFKGGPDWIVEQELAEKALKSWRNNMIKEHEQYQDELKDINQMEVMPAPAPAPPPLGPMIREICINSGAAFTRLRCHLTNDVCYNLGVHPVTPVIHICEDETRFSDLLKGIPDYLDQFVQEEYYKPMAASCGVVQENIFEFNEDSNQKYLHSFVDVFRCCSVQVPKYLYLKYLEEGLLDQSHTIGQPHDLKDLEFFFEK
;
A
#
# COMPACT_ATOMS: atom_id res chain seq x y z
N MET A 1 -14.20 2.28 41.50
CA MET A 1 -12.96 2.97 41.08
C MET A 1 -12.81 2.76 39.59
N VAL A 2 -13.15 3.75 38.77
CA VAL A 2 -13.08 3.63 37.30
C VAL A 2 -11.63 3.87 36.89
N LYS A 3 -10.88 2.79 36.64
CA LYS A 3 -9.56 2.92 36.01
C LYS A 3 -9.81 3.42 34.59
N SER A 4 -9.22 4.56 34.27
CA SER A 4 -9.39 5.19 32.97
C SER A 4 -8.89 4.29 31.85
N TRP A 5 -9.79 3.88 30.96
CA TRP A 5 -9.53 3.00 29.82
C TRP A 5 -8.35 3.46 28.95
N TYR A 6 -8.14 4.78 28.82
CA TYR A 6 -7.01 5.35 28.08
C TYR A 6 -5.62 4.92 28.60
N LEU A 7 -5.50 4.58 29.89
CA LEU A 7 -4.24 4.12 30.50
C LEU A 7 -3.85 2.70 30.08
N LEU A 8 -4.75 1.94 29.44
CA LEU A 8 -4.38 0.68 28.81
C LEU A 8 -3.75 0.92 27.43
N PHE A 9 -4.20 1.97 26.74
CA PHE A 9 -3.85 2.22 25.34
C PHE A 9 -2.78 3.29 25.13
N TRP A 10 -2.41 4.08 26.14
CA TRP A 10 -1.41 5.16 25.99
C TRP A 10 -0.03 4.72 25.48
N LYS A 11 0.34 3.45 25.69
CA LYS A 11 1.58 2.87 25.15
C LYS A 11 1.46 2.47 23.68
N PHE A 12 0.24 2.20 23.21
CA PHE A 12 -0.03 1.86 21.82
C PHE A 12 -0.20 3.16 21.03
N LYS A 13 0.93 3.81 20.75
CA LYS A 13 0.97 4.97 19.85
C LYS A 13 0.77 4.47 18.42
N GLY A 14 -0.47 4.54 17.93
CA GLY A 14 -0.78 4.42 16.52
C GLY A 14 -0.76 5.79 15.85
N GLY A 15 -0.70 5.80 14.52
CA GLY A 15 -0.97 7.00 13.75
C GLY A 15 -2.47 7.27 13.66
N PRO A 16 -2.86 8.34 12.97
CA PRO A 16 -4.27 8.66 12.72
C PRO A 16 -4.96 7.54 11.94
N ASP A 17 -6.23 7.34 12.27
CA ASP A 17 -7.08 6.36 11.64
C ASP A 17 -7.63 6.81 10.27
N TRP A 18 -7.52 5.98 9.24
CA TRP A 18 -8.05 6.31 7.91
C TRP A 18 -9.58 6.37 7.82
N ILE A 19 -10.30 5.74 8.77
CA ILE A 19 -11.77 5.76 8.78
C ILE A 19 -12.28 6.87 9.70
N VAL A 20 -11.78 6.96 10.94
CA VAL A 20 -12.33 7.93 11.92
C VAL A 20 -11.58 9.26 12.00
N GLU A 21 -10.34 9.32 11.52
CA GLU A 21 -9.46 10.50 11.58
C GLU A 21 -8.86 10.82 10.19
N GLN A 22 -9.66 10.65 9.13
CA GLN A 22 -9.21 10.73 7.73
C GLN A 22 -8.38 11.98 7.43
N GLU A 23 -8.82 13.18 7.84
CA GLU A 23 -8.07 14.42 7.59
C GLU A 23 -6.66 14.41 8.21
N LEU A 24 -6.51 13.82 9.39
CA LEU A 24 -5.22 13.67 10.06
C LEU A 24 -4.36 12.62 9.34
N ALA A 25 -4.96 11.53 8.86
CA ALA A 25 -4.29 10.49 8.09
C ALA A 25 -3.79 11.02 6.73
N GLU A 26 -4.60 11.78 6.01
CA GLU A 26 -4.21 12.47 4.78
C GLU A 26 -3.06 13.45 5.01
N LYS A 27 -3.10 14.22 6.10
CA LYS A 27 -2.01 15.13 6.48
C LYS A 27 -0.73 14.37 6.80
N ALA A 28 -0.83 13.25 7.51
CA ALA A 28 0.30 12.38 7.80
C ALA A 28 0.90 11.79 6.51
N LEU A 29 0.05 11.37 5.56
CA LEU A 29 0.49 10.85 4.27
C LEU A 29 1.19 11.91 3.42
N LYS A 30 0.66 13.13 3.35
CA LYS A 30 1.31 14.28 2.69
C LYS A 30 2.66 14.61 3.34
N SER A 31 2.74 14.58 4.67
CA SER A 31 4.01 14.78 5.38
C SER A 31 5.03 13.69 5.06
N TRP A 32 4.58 12.42 4.98
CA TRP A 32 5.43 11.31 4.59
C TRP A 32 5.96 11.49 3.16
N ARG A 33 5.08 11.85 2.20
CA ARG A 33 5.47 12.13 0.81
C ARG A 33 6.59 13.16 0.72
N ASN A 34 6.44 14.29 1.43
CA ASN A 34 7.43 15.36 1.43
C ASN A 34 8.78 14.89 1.99
N ASN A 35 8.77 14.01 3.00
CA ASN A 35 10.00 13.43 3.54
C ASN A 35 10.68 12.51 2.51
N MET A 36 9.91 11.68 1.81
CA MET A 36 10.45 10.78 0.76
C MET A 36 11.07 11.56 -0.39
N ILE A 37 10.41 12.64 -0.86
CA ILE A 37 10.95 13.51 -1.91
C ILE A 37 12.25 14.16 -1.43
N LYS A 38 12.25 14.73 -0.22
CA LYS A 38 13.43 15.38 0.36
C LYS A 38 14.61 14.42 0.54
N GLU A 39 14.37 13.21 1.03
CA GLU A 39 15.41 12.17 1.16
C GLU A 39 15.97 11.78 -0.21
N HIS A 40 15.12 11.72 -1.24
CA HIS A 40 15.55 11.45 -2.60
C HIS A 40 16.39 12.59 -3.18
N GLU A 41 15.96 13.85 -3.02
CA GLU A 41 16.70 15.04 -3.47
C GLU A 41 18.09 15.11 -2.82
N GLN A 42 18.16 14.89 -1.50
CA GLN A 42 19.44 14.85 -0.77
C GLN A 42 20.39 13.81 -1.34
N TYR A 43 19.87 12.60 -1.61
CA TYR A 43 20.65 11.54 -2.22
C TYR A 43 21.14 11.91 -3.64
N GLN A 44 20.29 12.54 -4.46
CA GLN A 44 20.68 12.99 -5.80
C GLN A 44 21.79 14.06 -5.76
N ASP A 45 21.78 14.93 -4.77
CA ASP A 45 22.81 15.95 -4.59
C ASP A 45 24.14 15.33 -4.11
N GLU A 46 24.11 14.40 -3.16
CA GLU A 46 25.29 13.63 -2.75
C GLU A 46 25.94 12.86 -3.93
N LEU A 47 25.12 12.28 -4.82
CA LEU A 47 25.62 11.63 -6.02
C LEU A 47 26.33 12.61 -6.98
N LYS A 48 25.81 13.83 -7.14
CA LYS A 48 26.45 14.84 -8.00
C LYS A 48 27.80 15.24 -7.43
N ASP A 49 27.90 15.38 -6.11
CA ASP A 49 29.14 15.74 -5.43
C ASP A 49 30.21 14.64 -5.56
N ILE A 50 29.82 13.36 -5.38
CA ILE A 50 30.71 12.21 -5.59
C ILE A 50 31.20 12.15 -7.04
N ASN A 51 30.31 12.33 -8.02
CA ASN A 51 30.69 12.27 -9.44
C ASN A 51 31.61 13.43 -9.88
N GLN A 52 31.61 14.55 -9.15
CA GLN A 52 32.51 15.68 -9.40
C GLN A 52 33.88 15.52 -8.71
N MET A 53 33.97 14.67 -7.69
CA MET A 53 35.24 14.32 -7.04
C MET A 53 35.95 13.22 -7.86
N GLU A 54 36.99 13.57 -8.63
CA GLU A 54 37.88 12.63 -9.35
C GLU A 54 38.74 11.74 -8.39
N VAL A 55 38.13 11.08 -7.40
CA VAL A 55 38.85 10.24 -6.44
C VAL A 55 38.76 8.79 -6.90
N MET A 56 39.89 8.21 -7.33
CA MET A 56 39.99 6.78 -7.61
C MET A 56 40.46 5.98 -6.38
N PRO A 57 39.80 4.86 -6.01
CA PRO A 57 38.51 4.39 -6.50
C PRO A 57 37.38 5.03 -5.68
N ALA A 58 36.43 5.67 -6.35
CA ALA A 58 35.25 6.20 -5.70
C ALA A 58 34.51 5.03 -5.00
N PRO A 59 34.20 5.13 -3.70
CA PRO A 59 33.36 4.13 -3.06
C PRO A 59 32.06 4.04 -3.85
N ALA A 60 31.61 2.82 -4.15
CA ALA A 60 30.35 2.63 -4.86
C ALA A 60 29.26 3.42 -4.12
N PRO A 61 28.55 4.35 -4.79
CA PRO A 61 27.51 5.11 -4.14
C PRO A 61 26.51 4.14 -3.51
N ALA A 62 26.06 4.44 -2.30
CA ALA A 62 25.02 3.65 -1.64
C ALA A 62 23.82 3.54 -2.59
N PRO A 63 23.12 2.40 -2.67
CA PRO A 63 21.95 2.30 -3.53
C PRO A 63 20.94 3.39 -3.14
N PRO A 64 20.27 4.01 -4.13
CA PRO A 64 19.28 5.06 -3.87
C PRO A 64 18.23 4.55 -2.89
N PRO A 65 17.59 5.43 -2.09
CA PRO A 65 16.43 5.07 -1.28
C PRO A 65 15.22 4.82 -2.21
N LEU A 66 15.29 3.78 -3.02
CA LEU A 66 14.18 3.23 -3.80
C LEU A 66 13.46 2.20 -2.94
N GLY A 67 13.00 2.65 -1.77
CA GLY A 67 12.18 1.83 -0.89
C GLY A 67 10.98 1.30 -1.69
N PRO A 68 10.78 -0.03 -1.76
CA PRO A 68 9.59 -0.56 -2.43
C PRO A 68 8.35 -0.18 -1.63
N MET A 69 7.25 0.11 -2.32
CA MET A 69 5.98 0.56 -1.74
C MET A 69 5.55 -0.30 -0.54
N ILE A 70 5.62 -1.63 -0.68
CA ILE A 70 5.25 -2.56 0.40
C ILE A 70 6.08 -2.36 1.67
N ARG A 71 7.38 -2.10 1.53
CA ARG A 71 8.29 -1.91 2.67
C ARG A 71 7.98 -0.60 3.39
N GLU A 72 7.83 0.49 2.63
CA GLU A 72 7.60 1.81 3.21
C GLU A 72 6.24 1.90 3.92
N ILE A 73 5.19 1.33 3.32
CA ILE A 73 3.88 1.21 3.99
C ILE A 73 4.00 0.44 5.30
N CYS A 74 4.70 -0.70 5.29
CA CYS A 74 4.82 -1.54 6.49
C CYS A 74 5.64 -0.88 7.61
N ILE A 75 6.74 -0.19 7.27
CA ILE A 75 7.57 0.54 8.24
C ILE A 75 6.80 1.72 8.84
N ASN A 76 5.99 2.40 8.02
CA ASN A 76 5.20 3.57 8.40
C ASN A 76 3.74 3.19 8.79
N SER A 77 3.51 1.92 9.13
CA SER A 77 2.20 1.43 9.59
C SER A 77 1.80 1.96 10.98
N GLY A 78 2.73 2.61 11.69
CA GLY A 78 2.48 3.31 12.95
C GLY A 78 2.26 4.82 12.80
N ALA A 79 2.22 5.36 11.58
CA ALA A 79 2.00 6.79 11.34
C ALA A 79 1.07 7.02 10.13
N ALA A 80 1.60 7.24 8.92
CA ALA A 80 0.77 7.59 7.76
C ALA A 80 -0.09 6.43 7.26
N PHE A 81 0.35 5.19 7.48
CA PHE A 81 -0.30 3.99 6.95
C PHE A 81 -0.91 3.13 8.06
N THR A 82 -1.49 3.77 9.07
CA THR A 82 -2.14 3.07 10.18
C THR A 82 -3.14 2.04 9.69
N ARG A 83 -3.14 0.86 10.33
CA ARG A 83 -3.89 -0.36 9.96
C ARG A 83 -3.42 -1.07 8.69
N LEU A 84 -2.64 -0.45 7.82
CA LEU A 84 -2.09 -1.12 6.63
C LEU A 84 -0.82 -1.90 6.99
N ARG A 85 -0.93 -3.23 6.98
CA ARG A 85 0.21 -4.15 7.11
C ARG A 85 0.36 -4.96 5.83
N CYS A 86 1.36 -5.83 5.76
CA CYS A 86 1.74 -6.58 4.56
C CYS A 86 0.56 -7.19 3.76
N HIS A 87 -0.51 -7.67 4.42
CA HIS A 87 -1.68 -8.21 3.72
C HIS A 87 -2.48 -7.10 3.01
N LEU A 88 -3.05 -6.14 3.75
CA LEU A 88 -3.80 -5.02 3.16
C LEU A 88 -2.95 -4.19 2.20
N THR A 89 -1.64 -4.11 2.43
CA THR A 89 -0.76 -3.38 1.51
C THR A 89 -0.77 -4.00 0.12
N ASN A 90 -0.77 -5.34 0.01
CA ASN A 90 -0.85 -6.00 -1.29
C ASN A 90 -2.21 -5.76 -1.94
N ASP A 91 -3.30 -5.85 -1.18
CA ASP A 91 -4.66 -5.65 -1.70
C ASP A 91 -4.90 -4.19 -2.11
N VAL A 92 -4.39 -3.21 -1.36
CA VAL A 92 -4.40 -1.79 -1.74
C VAL A 92 -3.59 -1.57 -3.02
N CYS A 93 -2.38 -2.14 -3.12
CA CYS A 93 -1.55 -2.05 -4.33
C CYS A 93 -2.26 -2.65 -5.54
N TYR A 94 -2.92 -3.81 -5.35
CA TYR A 94 -3.75 -4.45 -6.37
C TYR A 94 -4.85 -3.51 -6.86
N ASN A 95 -5.66 -2.96 -5.95
CA ASN A 95 -6.77 -2.07 -6.29
C ASN A 95 -6.30 -0.75 -6.93
N LEU A 96 -5.13 -0.23 -6.53
CA LEU A 96 -4.58 1.01 -7.05
C LEU A 96 -3.92 0.88 -8.43
N GLY A 97 -3.65 -0.32 -8.92
CA GLY A 97 -2.89 -0.46 -10.17
C GLY A 97 -1.37 -0.36 -9.97
N VAL A 98 -0.86 -0.61 -8.75
CA VAL A 98 0.55 -0.36 -8.40
C VAL A 98 1.22 -1.67 -8.03
N HIS A 99 2.40 -1.94 -8.58
CA HIS A 99 3.17 -3.12 -8.17
C HIS A 99 3.74 -2.94 -6.74
N PRO A 100 3.68 -3.95 -5.85
CA PRO A 100 4.15 -3.80 -4.47
C PRO A 100 5.64 -3.42 -4.33
N VAL A 101 6.45 -3.73 -5.34
CA VAL A 101 7.88 -3.37 -5.38
C VAL A 101 8.16 -2.05 -6.10
N THR A 102 7.14 -1.33 -6.58
CA THR A 102 7.31 -0.02 -7.19
C THR A 102 8.06 0.90 -6.23
N PRO A 103 9.14 1.57 -6.67
CA PRO A 103 9.83 2.55 -5.85
C PRO A 103 8.88 3.66 -5.41
N VAL A 104 8.83 3.97 -4.12
CA VAL A 104 7.90 4.99 -3.60
C VAL A 104 8.09 6.35 -4.23
N ILE A 105 9.32 6.70 -4.62
CA ILE A 105 9.62 7.98 -5.23
C ILE A 105 8.84 8.18 -6.54
N HIS A 106 8.63 7.11 -7.31
CA HIS A 106 7.86 7.17 -8.56
C HIS A 106 6.39 7.55 -8.32
N ILE A 107 5.84 7.21 -7.14
CA ILE A 107 4.49 7.60 -6.74
C ILE A 107 4.52 9.02 -6.14
N CYS A 108 5.54 9.35 -5.35
CA CYS A 108 5.64 10.62 -4.65
C CYS A 108 5.93 11.81 -5.58
N GLU A 109 6.69 11.63 -6.66
CA GLU A 109 7.01 12.72 -7.60
C GLU A 109 5.82 13.05 -8.53
N ASP A 110 4.99 12.07 -8.85
CA ASP A 110 3.83 12.23 -9.72
C ASP A 110 2.57 12.61 -8.91
N GLU A 111 2.08 13.83 -9.10
CA GLU A 111 0.86 14.32 -8.43
C GLU A 111 -0.37 13.44 -8.69
N THR A 112 -0.48 12.86 -9.89
CA THR A 112 -1.62 12.03 -10.25
C THR A 112 -1.56 10.71 -9.49
N ARG A 113 -0.40 10.05 -9.49
CA ARG A 113 -0.20 8.78 -8.76
C ARG A 113 -0.33 8.97 -7.26
N PHE A 114 0.20 10.07 -6.72
CA PHE A 114 0.02 10.38 -5.31
C PHE A 114 -1.44 10.69 -4.96
N SER A 115 -2.17 11.40 -5.83
CA SER A 115 -3.59 11.64 -5.65
C SER A 115 -4.41 10.34 -5.67
N ASP A 116 -4.07 9.42 -6.58
CA ASP A 116 -4.65 8.07 -6.63
C ASP A 116 -4.41 7.32 -5.31
N LEU A 117 -3.18 7.37 -4.76
CA LEU A 117 -2.87 6.77 -3.46
C LEU A 117 -3.67 7.41 -2.31
N LEU A 118 -3.71 8.74 -2.27
CA LEU A 118 -4.40 9.51 -1.22
C LEU A 118 -5.90 9.19 -1.17
N LYS A 119 -6.53 9.03 -2.34
CA LYS A 119 -7.95 8.69 -2.47
C LYS A 119 -8.21 7.19 -2.35
N GLY A 120 -7.36 6.35 -2.91
CA GLY A 120 -7.63 4.93 -3.00
C GLY A 120 -7.43 4.17 -1.68
N ILE A 121 -6.62 4.68 -0.74
CA ILE A 121 -6.54 4.09 0.61
C ILE A 121 -7.89 4.13 1.33
N PRO A 122 -8.54 5.30 1.52
CA PRO A 122 -9.85 5.34 2.17
C PRO A 122 -10.92 4.62 1.33
N ASP A 123 -10.91 4.75 0.00
CA ASP A 123 -11.85 4.02 -0.86
C ASP A 123 -11.76 2.50 -0.66
N TYR A 124 -10.55 1.94 -0.54
CA TYR A 124 -10.36 0.51 -0.24
C TYR A 124 -10.80 0.15 1.18
N LEU A 125 -10.47 0.99 2.18
CA LEU A 125 -10.78 0.70 3.58
C LEU A 125 -12.26 0.85 3.91
N ASP A 126 -13.01 1.63 3.13
CA ASP A 126 -14.45 1.84 3.32
C ASP A 126 -15.25 0.53 3.25
N GLN A 127 -14.79 -0.47 2.48
CA GLN A 127 -15.45 -1.78 2.42
C GLN A 127 -15.59 -2.43 3.80
N PHE A 128 -14.67 -2.16 4.73
CA PHE A 128 -14.66 -2.77 6.07
C PHE A 128 -15.61 -2.10 7.06
N VAL A 129 -16.24 -0.99 6.68
CA VAL A 129 -17.31 -0.36 7.47
C VAL A 129 -18.70 -0.65 6.93
N GLN A 130 -18.80 -1.23 5.74
CA GLN A 130 -20.06 -1.57 5.11
C GLN A 130 -20.77 -2.73 5.81
N GLU A 131 -22.11 -2.74 5.76
CA GLU A 131 -22.92 -3.78 6.41
C GLU A 131 -22.64 -5.17 5.86
N GLU A 132 -22.34 -5.24 4.57
CA GLU A 132 -21.94 -6.42 3.83
C GLU A 132 -20.68 -7.07 4.40
N TYR A 133 -19.80 -6.29 5.02
CA TYR A 133 -18.62 -6.79 5.71
C TYR A 133 -18.91 -7.18 7.16
N TYR A 134 -19.35 -6.22 7.99
CA TYR A 134 -19.37 -6.47 9.43
C TYR A 134 -20.48 -7.43 9.85
N LYS A 135 -21.62 -7.50 9.14
CA LYS A 135 -22.71 -8.43 9.50
C LYS A 135 -22.25 -9.89 9.37
N PRO A 136 -21.68 -10.37 8.25
CA PRO A 136 -21.15 -11.73 8.16
C PRO A 136 -20.04 -12.02 9.17
N MET A 137 -19.17 -11.06 9.46
CA MET A 137 -18.04 -11.24 10.39
C MET A 137 -18.47 -11.29 11.86
N ALA A 138 -19.55 -10.58 12.21
CA ALA A 138 -20.09 -10.54 13.57
C ALA A 138 -21.15 -11.63 13.80
N ALA A 139 -21.88 -12.05 12.77
CA ALA A 139 -22.94 -13.06 12.88
C ALA A 139 -22.41 -14.45 13.27
N SER A 140 -21.19 -14.77 12.85
CA SER A 140 -20.49 -16.01 13.21
C SER A 140 -20.03 -16.05 14.68
N CYS A 141 -20.11 -14.95 15.44
CA CYS A 141 -19.75 -14.90 16.86
C CYS A 141 -20.89 -15.34 17.81
N GLY A 142 -22.08 -15.64 17.31
CA GLY A 142 -23.13 -16.34 18.04
C GLY A 142 -23.49 -17.57 17.23
N VAL A 143 -23.52 -18.79 17.75
CA VAL A 143 -24.60 -19.20 18.66
C VAL A 143 -24.14 -20.14 19.78
N VAL A 144 -22.93 -20.73 19.72
CA VAL A 144 -22.50 -21.77 20.69
C VAL A 144 -20.97 -21.79 20.89
N GLN A 145 -20.35 -20.69 21.29
CA GLN A 145 -18.95 -20.71 21.72
C GLN A 145 -18.86 -20.45 23.22
N GLU A 146 -18.39 -21.45 23.98
CA GLU A 146 -18.15 -21.33 25.42
C GLU A 146 -16.96 -20.40 25.71
N ASN A 147 -16.02 -20.30 24.79
CA ASN A 147 -14.82 -19.46 24.91
C ASN A 147 -14.88 -18.25 23.98
N ILE A 148 -15.00 -17.05 24.56
CA ILE A 148 -15.02 -15.76 23.84
C ILE A 148 -13.69 -15.40 23.15
N PHE A 149 -12.60 -16.12 23.45
CA PHE A 149 -11.30 -15.96 22.79
C PHE A 149 -11.01 -17.05 21.77
N GLU A 150 -11.97 -17.94 21.50
CA GLU A 150 -11.81 -18.95 20.47
C GLU A 150 -11.75 -18.28 19.10
N PHE A 151 -10.83 -18.77 18.26
CA PHE A 151 -10.68 -18.26 16.91
C PHE A 151 -11.93 -18.59 16.08
N ASN A 152 -12.49 -17.58 15.41
CA ASN A 152 -13.64 -17.77 14.55
C ASN A 152 -13.20 -18.15 13.13
N GLU A 153 -13.05 -19.45 12.87
CA GLU A 153 -12.66 -19.98 11.57
C GLU A 153 -13.65 -19.61 10.46
N ASP A 154 -14.95 -19.55 10.77
CA ASP A 154 -16.00 -19.19 9.79
C ASP A 154 -15.88 -17.71 9.36
N SER A 155 -15.68 -16.79 10.31
CA SER A 155 -15.35 -15.39 9.97
C SER A 155 -14.08 -15.31 9.14
N ASN A 156 -13.03 -16.04 9.53
CA ASN A 156 -11.75 -16.00 8.85
C ASN A 156 -11.85 -16.49 7.40
N GLN A 157 -12.56 -17.60 7.15
CA GLN A 157 -12.76 -18.11 5.79
C GLN A 157 -13.57 -17.12 4.95
N LYS A 158 -14.66 -16.57 5.48
CA LYS A 158 -15.45 -15.55 4.77
C LYS A 158 -14.61 -14.30 4.47
N TYR A 159 -13.77 -13.87 5.41
CA TYR A 159 -12.86 -12.75 5.23
C TYR A 159 -11.89 -13.01 4.07
N LEU A 160 -11.19 -14.15 4.11
CA LEU A 160 -10.21 -14.54 3.10
C LEU A 160 -10.84 -14.76 1.72
N HIS A 161 -12.06 -15.28 1.64
CA HIS A 161 -12.72 -15.56 0.37
C HIS A 161 -13.38 -14.34 -0.28
N SER A 162 -13.84 -13.37 0.51
CA SER A 162 -14.68 -12.27 0.00
C SER A 162 -14.02 -10.90 0.03
N PHE A 163 -12.98 -10.71 0.86
CA PHE A 163 -12.39 -9.38 1.12
C PHE A 163 -10.86 -9.36 1.00
N VAL A 164 -10.25 -10.48 0.60
CA VAL A 164 -8.83 -10.56 0.30
C VAL A 164 -8.67 -10.85 -1.18
N ASP A 165 -7.99 -9.97 -1.89
CA ASP A 165 -7.82 -10.07 -3.33
C ASP A 165 -6.59 -10.91 -3.67
N VAL A 166 -5.41 -10.45 -3.25
CA VAL A 166 -4.12 -10.97 -3.70
C VAL A 166 -3.30 -11.62 -2.59
N PHE A 167 -3.56 -11.31 -1.32
CA PHE A 167 -2.76 -11.87 -0.23
C PHE A 167 -2.87 -13.40 -0.18
N ARG A 168 -1.76 -14.09 -0.45
CA ARG A 168 -1.61 -15.56 -0.50
C ARG A 168 -2.37 -16.25 -1.65
N CYS A 169 -2.84 -15.51 -2.64
CA CYS A 169 -3.46 -16.07 -3.84
C CYS A 169 -2.41 -16.34 -4.93
N CYS A 170 -2.46 -17.50 -5.58
CA CYS A 170 -1.61 -17.81 -6.75
C CYS A 170 -2.22 -17.31 -8.08
N SER A 171 -3.51 -17.01 -8.07
CA SER A 171 -4.26 -16.52 -9.23
C SER A 171 -5.46 -15.71 -8.74
N VAL A 172 -5.74 -14.58 -9.38
CA VAL A 172 -6.83 -13.66 -9.01
C VAL A 172 -7.58 -13.25 -10.27
N GLN A 173 -8.89 -13.06 -10.15
CA GLN A 173 -9.69 -12.50 -11.24
C GLN A 173 -9.56 -10.99 -11.24
N VAL A 174 -9.05 -10.43 -12.34
CA VAL A 174 -8.83 -8.99 -12.47
C VAL A 174 -9.98 -8.37 -13.26
N PRO A 175 -10.69 -7.36 -12.71
CA PRO A 175 -11.67 -6.61 -13.48
C PRO A 175 -11.05 -6.00 -14.74
N LYS A 176 -11.82 -5.94 -15.84
CA LYS A 176 -11.32 -5.46 -17.15
C LYS A 176 -10.63 -4.10 -17.04
N TYR A 177 -11.20 -3.14 -16.31
CA TYR A 177 -10.62 -1.80 -16.17
C TYR A 177 -9.25 -1.84 -15.45
N LEU A 178 -9.09 -2.69 -14.44
CA LEU A 178 -7.85 -2.83 -13.69
C LEU A 178 -6.79 -3.56 -14.52
N TYR A 179 -7.21 -4.56 -15.31
CA TYR A 179 -6.34 -5.23 -16.26
C TYR A 179 -5.79 -4.26 -17.32
N LEU A 180 -6.64 -3.38 -17.86
CA LEU A 180 -6.20 -2.33 -18.79
C LEU A 180 -5.22 -1.38 -18.12
N LYS A 181 -5.47 -0.97 -16.87
CA LYS A 181 -4.51 -0.15 -16.10
C LYS A 181 -3.16 -0.85 -15.96
N TYR A 182 -3.14 -2.15 -15.62
CA TYR A 182 -1.89 -2.91 -15.54
C TYR A 182 -1.14 -2.99 -16.86
N LEU A 183 -1.86 -3.11 -17.97
CA LEU A 183 -1.27 -3.12 -19.31
C LEU A 183 -0.64 -1.76 -19.66
N GLU A 184 -1.38 -0.67 -19.45
CA GLU A 184 -0.90 0.70 -19.71
C GLU A 184 0.34 1.06 -18.88
N GLU A 185 0.39 0.55 -17.65
CA GLU A 185 1.51 0.72 -16.72
C GLU A 185 2.67 -0.26 -16.96
N GLY A 186 2.59 -1.12 -17.99
CA GLY A 186 3.62 -2.12 -18.31
C GLY A 186 3.80 -3.20 -17.23
N LEU A 187 2.86 -3.35 -16.30
CA LEU A 187 2.98 -4.29 -15.17
C LEU A 187 2.83 -5.76 -15.57
N LEU A 188 2.32 -6.02 -16.77
CA LEU A 188 2.21 -7.37 -17.34
C LEU A 188 3.37 -7.71 -18.29
N ASP A 189 4.26 -6.76 -18.57
CA ASP A 189 5.43 -6.94 -19.43
C ASP A 189 6.66 -7.28 -18.59
N GLN A 190 7.19 -8.48 -18.75
CA GLN A 190 8.37 -8.95 -18.01
C GLN A 190 9.66 -8.18 -18.34
N SER A 191 9.70 -7.53 -19.51
CA SER A 191 10.85 -6.73 -19.94
C SER A 191 10.76 -5.27 -19.49
N HIS A 192 9.59 -4.84 -19.02
CA HIS A 192 9.37 -3.47 -18.60
C HIS A 192 10.04 -3.18 -17.26
N THR A 193 10.67 -2.01 -17.17
CA THR A 193 11.24 -1.49 -15.93
C THR A 193 10.29 -0.45 -15.36
N ILE A 194 9.74 -0.74 -14.18
CA ILE A 194 8.81 0.16 -13.46
C ILE A 194 9.42 1.56 -13.33
N GLY A 195 8.65 2.57 -13.72
CA GLY A 195 9.04 3.97 -13.69
C GLY A 195 9.62 4.51 -14.99
N GLN A 196 9.81 3.66 -16.01
CA GLN A 196 10.10 4.08 -17.37
C GLN A 196 8.79 4.20 -18.19
N PRO A 197 8.77 4.96 -19.29
CA PRO A 197 7.64 4.90 -20.23
C PRO A 197 7.46 3.49 -20.80
N HIS A 198 6.22 3.00 -20.84
CA HIS A 198 5.86 1.75 -21.49
C HIS A 198 5.41 2.00 -22.94
N ASP A 199 5.98 1.30 -23.90
CA ASP A 199 5.65 1.45 -25.33
C ASP A 199 4.54 0.44 -25.68
N LEU A 200 3.31 0.94 -25.89
CA LEU A 200 2.11 0.12 -26.06
C LEU A 200 2.01 -0.58 -27.42
N LYS A 201 3.11 -0.67 -28.19
CA LYS A 201 3.11 -1.29 -29.52
C LYS A 201 2.69 -2.76 -29.50
N ASP A 202 2.83 -3.43 -28.37
CA ASP A 202 2.41 -4.82 -28.19
C ASP A 202 0.91 -4.96 -27.82
N LEU A 203 0.18 -3.87 -27.57
CA LEU A 203 -1.25 -3.91 -27.24
C LEU A 203 -2.16 -4.13 -28.44
N GLU A 204 -1.76 -3.71 -29.64
CA GLU A 204 -2.55 -3.93 -30.86
C GLU A 204 -2.81 -5.43 -31.10
N PHE A 205 -1.89 -6.30 -30.66
CA PHE A 205 -2.00 -7.76 -30.79
C PHE A 205 -3.06 -8.39 -29.87
N PHE A 206 -3.40 -7.76 -28.75
CA PHE A 206 -4.35 -8.31 -27.77
C PHE A 206 -5.80 -7.91 -28.03
N PHE A 207 -6.06 -6.83 -28.77
CA PHE A 207 -7.42 -6.35 -29.08
C PHE A 207 -7.98 -6.85 -30.43
N GLU A 208 -7.16 -7.47 -31.28
CA GLU A 208 -7.59 -8.04 -32.57
C GLU A 208 -8.10 -9.49 -32.51
N LYS A 209 -8.39 -10.04 -31.32
CA LYS A 209 -8.97 -11.39 -31.17
C LYS A 209 -10.26 -11.43 -30.37
#